data_AF-A0AAD4TCK8-F1
#
_entry.id   AF-A0AAD4TCK8-F1
#
_cell.length_a   1.000
_cell.length_b   1.000
_cell.length_c   1.000
_cell.angle_alpha   90.00
_cell.angle_beta   90.00
_cell.angle_gamma   90.00
#
_symmetry.space_group_name_H-M   'P 1'
#
loop_
_entity.id
_entity.type
_entity.pdbx_description
1 polymer ?
#
loop_
_entity_poly.entity_id
_entity_poly.type
_entity_poly.pdbx_seq_one_letter_code
_entity_poly.pdbx_strand_id
1 'polypeptide(L)'
;MRAIQGALIISSLFNIIIGYSKAWAYITSFLTPVSIIPIICLGGLIKFRSGFPKLGECIEIGLPMLILLVIFQKYMKFIGGRKNAIFEKFGVLISVGIVWAFAALLTVSGAYNNVGEQTKFSCRVDRSNLMSSSRWIRIPYPFQWGAPIFKASSIFGMIVAALVSTSESTGTYVAAARFSGARPPPVNVLTRSVGVQGLGMLFDGLFGAVVGTDVSVENVGLQGLTGVGNRRVVQISTVFMIFFSIF
;
A
#
# COMPACT_ATOMS: atom_id res chain seq x y z
N MET A 1 -12.84 14.91 2.39
CA MET A 1 -12.86 13.80 3.37
C MET A 1 -14.26 13.19 3.56
N ARG A 2 -15.28 13.93 4.04
CA ARG A 2 -16.65 13.38 4.24
C ARG A 2 -17.29 12.71 3.01
N ALA A 3 -17.07 13.26 1.81
CA ALA A 3 -17.59 12.68 0.57
C ALA A 3 -16.87 11.37 0.17
N ILE A 4 -15.56 11.29 0.41
CA ILE A 4 -14.76 10.08 0.18
C ILE A 4 -15.20 9.00 1.15
N GLN A 5 -15.41 9.37 2.42
CA GLN A 5 -15.90 8.48 3.46
C GLN A 5 -17.26 7.86 3.09
N GLY A 6 -18.24 8.68 2.67
CA GLY A 6 -19.54 8.18 2.20
C GLY A 6 -19.43 7.30 0.97
N ALA A 7 -18.60 7.67 0.00
CA ALA A 7 -18.35 6.87 -1.20
C ALA A 7 -17.71 5.51 -0.89
N LEU A 8 -16.77 5.47 0.05
CA LEU A 8 -16.08 4.26 0.47
C LEU A 8 -17.02 3.30 1.21
N ILE A 9 -17.92 3.82 2.06
CA ILE A 9 -18.98 3.01 2.70
C ILE A 9 -19.86 2.34 1.64
N ILE A 10 -20.39 3.10 0.66
CA ILE A 10 -21.25 2.51 -0.38
C ILE A 10 -20.50 1.50 -1.25
N SER A 11 -19.27 1.83 -1.65
CA SER A 11 -18.42 0.94 -2.44
C SER A 11 -18.08 -0.35 -1.67
N SER A 12 -17.85 -0.26 -0.36
CA SER A 12 -17.62 -1.43 0.49
C SER A 12 -18.83 -2.36 0.55
N LEU A 13 -20.05 -1.82 0.68
CA LEU A 13 -21.29 -2.60 0.65
C LEU A 13 -21.46 -3.31 -0.69
N PHE A 14 -21.16 -2.62 -1.79
CA PHE A 14 -21.17 -3.23 -3.12
C PHE A 14 -20.18 -4.40 -3.22
N ASN A 15 -18.94 -4.22 -2.72
CA ASN A 15 -17.91 -5.26 -2.75
C ASN A 15 -18.26 -6.46 -1.83
N ILE A 16 -18.90 -6.21 -0.68
CA ILE A 16 -19.44 -7.25 0.22
C ILE A 16 -20.52 -8.07 -0.50
N ILE A 17 -21.47 -7.41 -1.15
CA ILE A 17 -22.56 -8.07 -1.90
C ILE A 17 -21.97 -8.92 -3.03
N ILE A 18 -21.04 -8.37 -3.80
CA ILE A 18 -20.37 -9.10 -4.89
C ILE A 18 -19.57 -10.30 -4.38
N GLY A 19 -18.82 -10.13 -3.28
CA GLY A 19 -17.97 -11.17 -2.71
C GLY A 19 -18.74 -12.33 -2.11
N TYR A 20 -19.77 -12.07 -1.30
CA TYR A 20 -20.59 -13.14 -0.70
C TYR A 20 -21.64 -13.73 -1.65
N SER A 21 -22.00 -13.01 -2.72
CA SER A 21 -22.81 -13.59 -3.79
C SER A 21 -21.99 -14.52 -4.70
N LYS A 22 -22.67 -15.25 -5.58
CA LYS A 22 -22.02 -16.03 -6.65
C LYS A 22 -21.57 -15.16 -7.83
N ALA A 23 -21.76 -13.84 -7.79
CA ALA A 23 -21.43 -12.94 -8.89
C ALA A 23 -19.93 -12.87 -9.14
N TRP A 24 -19.12 -12.75 -8.08
CA TRP A 24 -17.67 -12.73 -8.24
C TRP A 24 -17.14 -14.06 -8.78
N ALA A 25 -17.72 -15.20 -8.36
CA ALA A 25 -17.37 -16.50 -8.91
C ALA A 25 -17.53 -16.56 -10.45
N TYR A 26 -18.62 -16.00 -10.97
CA TYR A 26 -18.82 -15.89 -12.42
C TYR A 26 -17.77 -15.00 -13.08
N ILE A 27 -17.49 -13.82 -12.50
CA ILE A 27 -16.47 -12.88 -13.00
C ILE A 27 -15.07 -13.52 -13.00
N THR A 28 -14.72 -14.26 -11.94
CA THR A 28 -13.42 -14.96 -11.85
C THR A 28 -13.23 -16.02 -12.93
N SER A 29 -14.31 -16.54 -13.51
CA SER A 29 -14.21 -17.44 -14.67
C SER A 29 -13.71 -16.73 -15.93
N PHE A 30 -13.90 -15.42 -16.05
CA PHE A 30 -13.37 -14.60 -17.16
C PHE A 30 -11.99 -14.01 -16.86
N LEU A 31 -11.59 -13.99 -15.59
CA LEU A 31 -10.29 -13.51 -15.13
C LEU A 31 -9.22 -14.59 -15.35
N THR A 32 -8.83 -14.76 -16.62
CA THR A 32 -7.68 -15.58 -16.99
C THR A 32 -6.36 -14.82 -16.73
N PRO A 33 -5.21 -15.50 -16.62
CA PRO A 33 -3.92 -14.82 -16.48
C PRO A 33 -3.66 -13.76 -17.57
N VAL A 34 -4.21 -13.96 -18.78
CA VAL A 34 -4.10 -13.04 -19.91
C VAL A 34 -4.80 -11.71 -19.64
N SER A 35 -5.93 -11.70 -18.92
CA SER A 35 -6.65 -10.47 -18.57
C SER A 35 -6.18 -9.84 -17.26
N ILE A 36 -5.73 -10.64 -16.29
CA ILE A 36 -5.27 -10.14 -14.98
C ILE A 36 -3.94 -9.38 -15.11
N ILE A 37 -2.97 -9.90 -15.88
CA ILE A 37 -1.62 -9.30 -15.96
C ILE A 37 -1.68 -7.84 -16.44
N PRO A 38 -2.38 -7.49 -17.53
CA PRO A 38 -2.53 -6.09 -17.96
C PRO A 38 -3.14 -5.19 -16.90
N ILE A 39 -4.14 -5.67 -16.14
CA ILE A 39 -4.78 -4.89 -15.07
C ILE A 39 -3.78 -4.57 -13.96
N ILE A 40 -3.02 -5.57 -13.49
CA ILE A 40 -1.99 -5.38 -12.46
C ILE A 40 -0.90 -4.43 -12.96
N CYS A 41 -0.43 -4.60 -14.20
CA CYS A 41 0.58 -3.72 -14.80
C CYS A 41 0.08 -2.27 -14.90
N LEU A 42 -1.15 -2.05 -15.36
CA LEU A 42 -1.76 -0.72 -15.43
C LEU A 42 -1.92 -0.10 -14.05
N GLY A 43 -2.37 -0.87 -13.06
CA GLY A 43 -2.45 -0.43 -11.66
C GLY A 43 -1.09 0.02 -11.12
N GLY A 44 -0.04 -0.76 -11.38
CA GLY A 44 1.35 -0.41 -11.05
C GLY A 44 1.84 0.87 -11.75
N LEU A 45 1.57 1.02 -13.05
CA LEU A 45 1.95 2.21 -13.82
C LEU A 45 1.23 3.47 -13.35
N ILE A 46 -0.05 3.37 -12.95
CA ILE A 46 -0.81 4.48 -12.36
C ILE A 46 -0.18 4.91 -11.04
N LYS A 47 0.16 3.95 -10.17
CA LYS A 47 0.88 4.22 -8.90
C LYS A 47 2.23 4.88 -9.16
N PHE A 48 3.00 4.40 -10.14
CA PHE A 48 4.27 5.00 -10.54
C PHE A 48 4.11 6.44 -11.06
N ARG A 49 3.13 6.68 -11.94
CA ARG A 49 2.85 8.03 -12.47
C ARG A 49 2.48 9.03 -11.37
N SER A 50 1.82 8.59 -10.30
CA SER A 50 1.47 9.44 -9.17
C SER A 50 2.63 9.65 -8.19
N GLY A 51 3.46 8.61 -7.97
CA GLY A 51 4.56 8.65 -7.00
C GLY A 51 5.84 9.30 -7.53
N PHE A 52 6.22 9.03 -8.78
CA PHE A 52 7.49 9.48 -9.36
C PHE A 52 7.65 11.02 -9.38
N PRO A 53 6.62 11.83 -9.73
CA PRO A 53 6.73 13.28 -9.69
C PRO A 53 7.09 13.84 -8.30
N LYS A 54 6.67 13.18 -7.22
CA LYS A 54 6.99 13.60 -5.85
C LYS A 54 8.48 13.49 -5.52
N LEU A 55 9.19 12.55 -6.16
CA LEU A 55 10.65 12.48 -6.04
C LEU A 55 11.34 13.67 -6.73
N GLY A 56 10.70 14.25 -7.75
CA GLY A 56 11.20 15.41 -8.49
C GLY A 56 11.01 16.74 -7.78
N GLU A 57 10.11 16.83 -6.80
CA GLU A 57 9.93 18.05 -5.99
C GLU A 57 11.20 18.40 -5.19
N CYS A 58 11.98 17.39 -4.81
CA CYS A 58 13.26 17.54 -4.12
C CYS A 58 14.32 16.64 -4.74
N ILE A 59 14.90 17.14 -5.83
CA ILE A 59 15.88 16.39 -6.61
C ILE A 59 17.12 15.99 -5.79
N GLU A 60 17.53 16.80 -4.81
CA GLU A 60 18.69 16.56 -3.95
C GLU A 60 18.53 15.33 -3.06
N ILE A 61 17.30 14.97 -2.68
CA ILE A 61 16.99 13.78 -1.86
C ILE A 61 16.50 12.63 -2.75
N GLY A 62 15.70 12.95 -3.78
CA GLY A 62 15.15 11.98 -4.71
C GLY A 62 16.21 11.28 -5.55
N LEU A 63 17.25 11.99 -6.01
CA LEU A 63 18.31 11.40 -6.82
C LEU A 63 19.19 10.42 -6.04
N PRO A 64 19.67 10.72 -4.82
CA PRO A 64 20.31 9.74 -3.95
C PRO A 64 19.42 8.52 -3.66
N MET A 65 18.11 8.71 -3.47
CA MET A 65 17.18 7.61 -3.25
C MET A 65 17.13 6.65 -4.44
N LEU A 66 17.03 7.17 -5.67
CA LEU A 66 17.02 6.35 -6.88
C LEU A 66 18.36 5.64 -7.08
N ILE A 67 19.48 6.34 -6.89
CA ILE A 67 20.82 5.76 -7.03
C ILE A 67 21.04 4.64 -6.01
N LEU A 68 20.75 4.88 -4.73
CA LEU A 68 20.89 3.89 -3.68
C LEU A 68 20.00 2.67 -3.96
N LEU A 69 18.75 2.88 -4.36
CA LEU A 69 17.84 1.80 -4.70
C LEU A 69 18.39 0.94 -5.85
N VAL A 70 18.90 1.56 -6.93
CA VAL A 70 19.51 0.83 -8.05
C VAL A 70 20.78 0.08 -7.62
N ILE A 71 21.63 0.70 -6.81
CA ILE A 71 22.86 0.07 -6.30
C ILE A 71 22.50 -1.13 -5.42
N PHE A 72 21.60 -0.98 -4.44
CA PHE A 72 21.20 -2.09 -3.58
C PHE A 72 20.56 -3.24 -4.37
N GLN A 73 19.79 -2.95 -5.43
CA GLN A 73 19.16 -3.97 -6.25
C GLN A 73 20.12 -4.65 -7.27
N LYS A 74 21.08 -3.92 -7.85
CA LYS A 74 22.01 -4.46 -8.86
C LYS A 74 23.31 -5.00 -8.26
N TYR A 75 23.92 -4.28 -7.33
CA TYR A 75 25.24 -4.60 -6.77
C TYR A 75 25.18 -5.84 -5.87
N MET A 76 24.09 -6.01 -5.10
CA MET A 76 23.93 -7.18 -4.22
C MET A 76 23.65 -8.49 -4.98
N LYS A 77 23.04 -8.41 -6.17
CA LYS A 77 22.88 -9.57 -7.07
C LYS A 77 24.20 -10.05 -7.68
N PHE A 78 25.16 -9.14 -7.88
CA PHE A 78 26.42 -9.45 -8.55
C PHE A 78 27.51 -9.97 -7.60
N ILE A 79 27.49 -9.56 -6.32
CA ILE A 79 28.55 -9.88 -5.34
C ILE A 79 28.19 -11.01 -4.37
N GLY A 80 26.92 -11.41 -4.27
CA GLY A 80 26.44 -12.17 -3.11
C GLY A 80 26.17 -13.66 -3.31
N GLY A 81 27.08 -14.50 -2.83
CA GLY A 81 26.70 -15.84 -2.35
C GLY A 81 25.65 -15.80 -1.21
N ARG A 82 25.20 -16.98 -0.78
CA ARG A 82 24.03 -17.27 0.11
C ARG A 82 23.85 -16.41 1.38
N LYS A 83 24.86 -15.66 1.84
CA LYS A 83 24.81 -14.76 3.00
C LYS A 83 24.19 -13.38 2.72
N ASN A 84 24.10 -12.95 1.45
CA ASN A 84 23.60 -11.61 1.09
C ASN A 84 22.09 -11.53 0.81
N ALA A 85 21.37 -12.65 0.93
CA ALA A 85 19.94 -12.72 0.63
C ALA A 85 19.06 -11.83 1.55
N ILE A 86 19.55 -11.44 2.74
CA ILE A 86 18.82 -10.56 3.66
C ILE A 86 18.80 -9.12 3.12
N PHE A 87 19.93 -8.63 2.62
CA PHE A 87 20.04 -7.28 2.06
C PHE A 87 19.24 -7.10 0.77
N GLU A 88 19.09 -8.16 -0.04
CA GLU A 88 18.21 -8.13 -1.21
C GLU A 88 16.72 -8.01 -0.82
N LYS A 89 16.30 -8.73 0.24
CA LYS A 89 14.91 -8.73 0.73
C LYS A 89 14.50 -7.41 1.38
N PHE A 90 15.43 -6.72 2.05
CA PHE A 90 15.17 -5.49 2.79
C PHE A 90 15.79 -4.23 2.16
N GLY A 91 16.32 -4.33 0.95
CA GLY A 91 17.04 -3.22 0.29
C GLY A 91 16.22 -1.93 0.18
N VAL A 92 14.91 -2.03 -0.06
CA VAL A 92 14.02 -0.86 -0.09
C VAL A 92 13.97 -0.18 1.28
N LEU A 93 13.71 -0.93 2.36
CA LEU A 93 13.63 -0.37 3.72
C LEU A 93 14.97 0.25 4.18
N ILE A 94 16.09 -0.40 3.87
CA ILE A 94 17.43 0.11 4.16
C ILE A 94 17.68 1.40 3.40
N SER A 95 17.34 1.45 2.11
CA SER A 95 17.52 2.65 1.29
C SER A 95 16.72 3.84 1.82
N VAL A 96 15.46 3.62 2.23
CA VAL A 96 14.62 4.65 2.85
C VAL A 96 15.24 5.16 4.16
N GLY A 97 15.75 4.26 5.01
CA GLY A 97 16.42 4.66 6.27
C GLY A 97 17.67 5.52 6.05
N ILE A 98 18.51 5.14 5.07
CA ILE A 98 19.73 5.90 4.74
C ILE A 98 19.38 7.27 4.16
N VAL A 99 18.42 7.33 3.23
CA VAL A 99 17.99 8.59 2.60
C VAL A 99 17.35 9.52 3.64
N TRP A 100 16.54 8.99 4.56
CA TRP A 100 15.97 9.77 5.64
C TRP A 100 17.06 10.34 6.57
N ALA A 101 18.07 9.53 6.94
CA ALA A 101 19.19 10.00 7.74
C ALA A 101 20.01 11.08 7.01
N PHE A 102 20.23 10.92 5.71
CA PHE A 102 20.87 11.93 4.86
C PHE A 102 20.08 13.24 4.81
N ALA A 103 18.76 13.16 4.61
CA ALA A 103 17.88 14.33 4.62
C ALA A 103 17.86 15.05 5.98
N ALA A 104 17.91 14.29 7.09
CA ALA A 104 18.02 14.86 8.43
C ALA A 104 19.35 15.60 8.64
N LEU A 105 20.47 15.03 8.17
CA LEU A 105 21.78 15.69 8.22
C LEU A 105 21.80 16.99 7.41
N LEU A 106 21.24 17.00 6.20
CA LEU A 106 21.11 18.21 5.37
C LEU A 106 20.20 19.27 6.01
N THR A 107 19.18 18.84 6.75
CA THR A 107 18.29 19.73 7.49
C THR A 107 19.03 20.41 8.66
N VAL A 108 19.82 19.64 9.42
CA VAL A 108 20.58 20.15 10.59
C VAL A 108 21.78 21.01 10.16
N SER A 109 22.44 20.68 9.04
CA SER A 109 23.57 21.47 8.51
C SER A 109 23.16 22.83 7.94
N GLY A 110 21.86 23.12 7.86
CA GLY A 110 21.33 24.41 7.44
C GLY A 110 21.33 24.64 5.92
N ALA A 111 21.53 23.59 5.12
CA ALA A 111 21.56 23.68 3.66
C ALA A 111 20.28 24.32 3.07
N TYR A 112 19.13 24.10 3.72
CA TYR A 112 17.82 24.61 3.30
C TYR A 112 17.39 25.91 4.00
N ASN A 113 18.28 26.63 4.70
CA ASN A 113 17.88 27.85 5.42
C ASN A 113 17.61 29.05 4.48
N ASN A 114 18.34 29.14 3.36
CA ASN A 114 18.28 30.29 2.44
C ASN A 114 17.53 30.01 1.13
N VAL A 115 16.92 28.83 0.97
CA VAL A 115 16.19 28.47 -0.27
C VAL A 115 14.73 28.95 -0.24
N GLY A 116 14.08 28.92 -1.41
CA GLY A 116 12.68 29.31 -1.57
C GLY A 116 11.73 28.48 -0.71
N GLU A 117 10.59 29.07 -0.33
CA GLU A 117 9.65 28.46 0.62
C GLU A 117 9.11 27.09 0.14
N GLN A 118 8.85 26.93 -1.16
CA GLN A 118 8.40 25.65 -1.73
C GLN A 118 9.44 24.53 -1.55
N THR A 119 10.72 24.83 -1.79
CA THR A 119 11.82 23.87 -1.57
C THR A 119 11.97 23.53 -0.09
N LYS A 120 11.75 24.48 0.81
CA LYS A 120 11.73 24.22 2.26
C LYS A 120 10.61 23.28 2.67
N PHE A 121 9.44 23.37 2.03
CA PHE A 121 8.31 22.50 2.32
C PHE A 121 8.56 21.05 1.91
N SER A 122 9.13 20.83 0.72
CA SER A 122 9.31 19.48 0.21
C SER A 122 10.60 18.81 0.71
N CYS A 123 11.68 19.56 0.97
CA CYS A 123 13.02 18.97 1.19
C CYS A 123 13.44 18.90 2.66
N ARG A 124 12.72 19.58 3.56
CA ARG A 124 13.10 19.70 4.97
C ARG A 124 12.31 18.73 5.85
N VAL A 125 12.99 18.05 6.77
CA VAL A 125 12.36 16.98 7.59
C VAL A 125 11.54 17.54 8.77
N ASP A 126 11.87 18.73 9.28
CA ASP A 126 11.32 19.30 10.53
C ASP A 126 10.08 20.21 10.33
N ARG A 127 9.74 20.59 9.09
CA ARG A 127 8.74 21.64 8.80
C ARG A 127 7.31 21.24 9.17
N SER A 128 7.05 19.95 9.20
CA SER A 128 5.70 19.43 9.43
C SER A 128 5.23 19.60 10.89
N ASN A 129 6.14 19.90 11.84
CA ASN A 129 5.88 19.95 13.28
C ASN A 129 5.00 18.79 13.78
N LEU A 130 5.03 17.66 13.07
CA LEU A 130 4.14 16.53 13.31
C LEU A 130 4.36 16.00 14.71
N MET A 131 5.62 15.93 15.16
CA MET A 131 5.99 15.41 16.47
C MET A 131 5.59 16.33 17.64
N SER A 132 5.50 17.65 17.40
CA SER A 132 5.06 18.61 18.43
C SER A 132 3.54 18.79 18.47
N SER A 133 2.85 18.53 17.36
CA SER A 133 1.40 18.73 17.22
C SER A 133 0.61 17.42 17.34
N SER A 134 1.27 16.26 17.27
CA SER A 134 0.64 14.96 17.46
C SER A 134 0.39 14.69 18.94
N ARG A 135 -0.70 13.97 19.22
CA ARG A 135 -0.93 13.37 20.53
C ARG A 135 -0.16 12.06 20.58
N TRP A 136 0.48 11.78 21.71
CA TRP A 136 1.21 10.53 21.98
C TRP A 136 0.35 9.27 21.89
N ILE A 137 -0.96 9.39 22.12
CA ILE A 137 -1.92 8.32 21.96
C ILE A 137 -3.10 8.87 21.16
N ARG A 138 -3.34 8.28 19.98
CA ARG A 138 -4.50 8.63 19.14
C ARG A 138 -5.27 7.37 18.78
N ILE A 139 -6.45 7.24 19.38
CA ILE A 139 -7.40 6.19 19.01
C ILE A 139 -8.34 6.75 17.93
N PRO A 140 -8.43 6.13 16.74
CA PRO A 140 -9.36 6.56 15.71
C PRO A 140 -10.80 6.33 16.18
N TYR A 141 -11.64 7.35 16.05
CA TYR A 141 -13.06 7.26 16.38
C TYR A 141 -13.88 7.13 15.09
N PRO A 142 -15.01 6.39 15.12
CA PRO A 142 -15.88 6.29 13.97
C PRO A 142 -16.40 7.68 13.60
N PHE A 143 -16.53 7.92 12.30
CA PHE A 143 -16.95 9.20 11.72
C PHE A 143 -16.05 10.38 12.10
N GLN A 144 -14.73 10.17 12.15
CA GLN A 144 -13.79 11.24 12.53
C GLN A 144 -13.85 12.50 11.68
N TRP A 145 -14.30 12.38 10.43
CA TRP A 145 -14.47 13.52 9.54
C TRP A 145 -15.85 14.17 9.61
N GLY A 146 -16.78 13.65 10.41
CA GLY A 146 -18.19 14.07 10.50
C GLY A 146 -19.15 13.12 9.76
N ALA A 147 -20.43 13.52 9.65
CA ALA A 147 -21.44 12.72 8.96
C ALA A 147 -21.08 12.49 7.47
N PRO A 148 -21.26 11.27 6.93
CA PRO A 148 -20.89 10.94 5.57
C PRO A 148 -21.78 11.69 4.57
N ILE A 149 -21.16 12.19 3.50
CA ILE A 149 -21.88 12.88 2.42
C ILE A 149 -21.87 11.96 1.20
N PHE A 150 -23.05 11.66 0.68
CA PHE A 150 -23.20 10.78 -0.47
C PHE A 150 -23.29 11.60 -1.75
N LYS A 151 -22.20 11.65 -2.52
CA LYS A 151 -22.15 12.25 -3.87
C LYS A 151 -22.06 11.14 -4.91
N ALA A 152 -22.99 11.12 -5.85
CA ALA A 152 -23.04 10.08 -6.89
C ALA A 152 -21.71 9.95 -7.66
N SER A 153 -21.10 11.07 -8.06
CA SER A 153 -19.83 11.07 -8.80
C SER A 153 -18.69 10.38 -8.04
N SER A 154 -18.57 10.65 -6.74
CA SER A 154 -17.56 10.04 -5.88
C SER A 154 -17.85 8.55 -5.63
N ILE A 155 -19.13 8.18 -5.51
CA ILE A 155 -19.56 6.78 -5.32
C ILE A 155 -19.19 5.94 -6.53
N PHE A 156 -19.54 6.38 -7.75
CA PHE A 156 -19.20 5.64 -8.97
C PHE A 156 -17.69 5.49 -9.14
N GLY A 157 -16.92 6.56 -8.90
CA GLY A 157 -15.45 6.49 -8.95
C GLY A 157 -14.89 5.46 -7.96
N MET A 158 -15.42 5.41 -6.74
CA MET A 158 -14.96 4.48 -5.71
C MET A 158 -15.41 3.03 -5.97
N ILE A 159 -16.56 2.80 -6.60
CA ILE A 159 -17.01 1.46 -7.01
C ILE A 159 -16.08 0.91 -8.09
N VAL A 160 -15.73 1.71 -9.10
CA VAL A 160 -14.79 1.30 -10.14
C VAL A 160 -13.42 1.00 -9.54
N ALA A 161 -12.92 1.86 -8.65
CA ALA A 161 -11.65 1.62 -7.96
C ALA A 161 -11.67 0.32 -7.14
N ALA A 162 -12.78 0.04 -6.44
CA ALA A 162 -12.94 -1.21 -5.69
C ALA A 162 -12.96 -2.43 -6.61
N LEU A 163 -13.64 -2.38 -7.75
CA LEU A 163 -13.63 -3.48 -8.73
C LEU A 163 -12.22 -3.78 -9.26
N VAL A 164 -11.46 -2.72 -9.59
CA VAL A 164 -10.06 -2.86 -10.02
C VAL A 164 -9.22 -3.50 -8.91
N SER A 165 -9.34 -3.01 -7.67
CA SER A 165 -8.65 -3.58 -6.50
C SER A 165 -9.04 -5.04 -6.25
N THR A 166 -10.32 -5.39 -6.34
CA THR A 166 -10.77 -6.78 -6.19
C THR A 166 -10.20 -7.70 -7.29
N SER A 167 -10.07 -7.19 -8.52
CA SER A 167 -9.45 -7.93 -9.62
C SER A 167 -7.94 -8.11 -9.44
N GLU A 168 -7.22 -7.08 -8.97
CA GLU A 168 -5.80 -7.14 -8.57
C GLU A 168 -5.63 -8.15 -7.43
N SER A 169 -6.45 -8.04 -6.37
CA SER A 169 -6.48 -8.95 -5.22
C SER A 169 -6.73 -10.41 -5.60
N THR A 170 -7.60 -10.67 -6.59
CA THR A 170 -7.82 -12.05 -7.06
C THR A 170 -6.56 -12.65 -7.67
N GLY A 171 -5.84 -11.86 -8.49
CA GLY A 171 -4.55 -12.26 -9.05
C GLY A 171 -3.50 -12.50 -7.97
N THR A 172 -3.46 -11.66 -6.94
CA THR A 172 -2.50 -11.81 -5.84
C THR A 172 -2.81 -13.00 -4.94
N TYR A 173 -4.07 -13.38 -4.71
CA TYR A 173 -4.39 -14.62 -3.99
C TYR A 173 -3.84 -15.86 -4.70
N VAL A 174 -3.96 -15.91 -6.04
CA VAL A 174 -3.40 -17.01 -6.84
C VAL A 174 -1.86 -17.01 -6.78
N ALA A 175 -1.23 -15.84 -6.85
CA ALA A 175 0.22 -15.71 -6.71
C ALA A 175 0.71 -16.12 -5.31
N ALA A 176 0.02 -15.70 -4.25
CA ALA A 176 0.34 -16.06 -2.87
C ALA A 176 0.22 -17.57 -2.61
N ALA A 177 -0.80 -18.23 -3.18
CA ALA A 177 -0.93 -19.68 -3.11
C ALA A 177 0.23 -20.39 -3.83
N ARG A 178 0.63 -19.90 -5.02
CA ARG A 178 1.78 -20.45 -5.75
C ARG A 178 3.10 -20.27 -5.00
N PHE A 179 3.37 -19.08 -4.45
CA PHE A 179 4.61 -18.81 -3.70
C PHE A 179 4.66 -19.52 -2.33
N SER A 180 3.53 -19.88 -1.73
CA SER A 180 3.49 -20.72 -0.53
C SER A 180 3.58 -22.22 -0.83
N GLY A 181 3.57 -22.64 -2.10
CA GLY A 181 3.48 -24.06 -2.46
C GLY A 181 2.12 -24.69 -2.13
N ALA A 182 1.09 -23.87 -1.91
CA ALA A 182 -0.27 -24.33 -1.63
C ALA A 182 -1.00 -24.71 -2.93
N ARG A 183 -2.05 -25.52 -2.80
CA ARG A 183 -2.95 -25.83 -3.92
C ARG A 183 -3.65 -24.55 -4.40
N PRO A 184 -3.98 -24.43 -5.70
CA PRO A 184 -4.76 -23.30 -6.21
C PRO A 184 -6.04 -23.10 -5.37
N PRO A 185 -6.34 -21.85 -4.96
CA PRO A 185 -7.48 -21.60 -4.11
C PRO A 185 -8.78 -21.90 -4.87
N PRO A 186 -9.72 -22.65 -4.28
CA PRO A 186 -11.01 -22.88 -4.90
C PRO A 186 -11.82 -21.58 -4.98
N VAL A 187 -12.73 -21.48 -5.96
CA VAL A 187 -13.49 -20.25 -6.27
C VAL A 187 -14.29 -19.74 -5.07
N ASN A 188 -14.81 -20.66 -4.23
CA ASN A 188 -15.53 -20.30 -3.01
C ASN A 188 -14.65 -19.59 -1.96
N VAL A 189 -13.34 -19.88 -1.92
CA VAL A 189 -12.40 -19.17 -1.05
C VAL A 189 -12.10 -17.79 -1.62
N LEU A 190 -11.89 -17.69 -2.94
CA LEU A 190 -11.66 -16.39 -3.60
C LEU A 190 -12.83 -15.42 -3.39
N THR A 191 -14.08 -15.87 -3.61
CA THR A 191 -15.27 -15.03 -3.41
C THR A 191 -15.40 -14.58 -1.96
N ARG A 192 -15.15 -15.47 -1.00
CA ARG A 192 -15.17 -15.13 0.43
C ARG A 192 -14.08 -14.14 0.80
N SER A 193 -12.88 -14.26 0.23
CA SER A 193 -11.80 -13.30 0.46
C SER A 193 -12.17 -11.91 -0.02
N VAL A 194 -12.88 -11.77 -1.14
CA VAL A 194 -13.43 -10.49 -1.60
C VAL A 194 -14.48 -9.94 -0.64
N GLY A 195 -15.37 -10.79 -0.12
CA GLY A 195 -16.34 -10.38 0.90
C GLY A 195 -15.69 -9.85 2.18
N VAL A 196 -14.62 -10.50 2.64
CA VAL A 196 -13.81 -10.07 3.79
C VAL A 196 -13.04 -8.78 3.48
N GLN A 197 -12.51 -8.63 2.26
CA GLN A 197 -11.89 -7.39 1.81
C GLN A 197 -12.90 -6.22 1.84
N GLY A 198 -14.11 -6.43 1.35
CA GLY A 198 -15.19 -5.45 1.43
C GLY A 198 -15.56 -5.09 2.88
N LEU A 199 -15.53 -6.05 3.80
CA LEU A 199 -15.71 -5.77 5.23
C LEU A 199 -14.59 -4.90 5.81
N GLY A 200 -13.33 -5.14 5.40
CA GLY A 200 -12.20 -4.27 5.73
C GLY A 200 -12.41 -2.84 5.23
N MET A 201 -12.81 -2.71 3.95
CA MET A 201 -13.16 -1.41 3.36
C MET A 201 -14.31 -0.71 4.10
N LEU A 202 -15.27 -1.44 4.65
CA LEU A 202 -16.34 -0.84 5.44
C LEU A 202 -15.79 -0.21 6.73
N PHE A 203 -14.91 -0.92 7.43
CA PHE A 203 -14.23 -0.38 8.61
C PHE A 203 -13.38 0.83 8.25
N ASP A 204 -12.65 0.78 7.13
CA ASP A 204 -11.91 1.93 6.59
C ASP A 204 -12.83 3.15 6.40
N GLY A 205 -14.03 2.95 5.86
CA GLY A 205 -15.02 4.01 5.66
C GLY A 205 -15.60 4.53 6.97
N LEU A 206 -15.82 3.67 7.95
CA LEU A 206 -16.35 4.08 9.26
C LEU A 206 -15.33 4.86 10.07
N PHE A 207 -14.08 4.39 10.13
CA PHE A 207 -12.99 5.05 10.87
C PHE A 207 -12.32 6.17 10.07
N GLY A 208 -12.78 6.45 8.85
CA GLY A 208 -12.33 7.60 8.06
C GLY A 208 -10.94 7.42 7.42
N ALA A 209 -10.57 6.19 7.09
CA ALA A 209 -9.45 5.95 6.19
C ALA A 209 -9.75 6.55 4.81
N VAL A 210 -8.69 7.00 4.14
CA VAL A 210 -8.78 7.67 2.83
C VAL A 210 -8.78 6.66 1.69
N VAL A 211 -8.24 5.47 1.95
CA VAL A 211 -8.04 4.37 1.02
C VAL A 211 -8.68 3.12 1.62
N GLY A 212 -9.25 2.27 0.78
CA GLY A 212 -9.84 1.00 1.22
C GLY A 212 -8.81 -0.12 1.31
N THR A 213 -9.17 -1.15 2.07
CA THR A 213 -8.41 -2.39 2.25
C THR A 213 -8.20 -3.11 0.91
N ASP A 214 -6.96 -3.48 0.65
CA ASP A 214 -6.54 -4.22 -0.54
C ASP A 214 -5.41 -5.20 -0.20
N VAL A 215 -5.22 -6.23 -1.03
CA VAL A 215 -4.12 -7.18 -0.86
C VAL A 215 -2.82 -6.57 -1.38
N SER A 216 -1.83 -6.41 -0.51
CA SER A 216 -0.51 -5.89 -0.91
C SER A 216 0.24 -6.89 -1.81
N VAL A 217 0.43 -6.49 -3.07
CA VAL A 217 1.25 -7.22 -4.05
C VAL A 217 2.71 -7.28 -3.60
N GLU A 218 3.18 -6.22 -2.92
CA GLU A 218 4.54 -6.11 -2.39
C GLU A 218 4.82 -7.19 -1.34
N ASN A 219 3.87 -7.43 -0.43
CA ASN A 219 3.99 -8.47 0.59
C ASN A 219 4.00 -9.88 -0.02
N VAL A 220 3.20 -10.12 -1.05
CA VAL A 220 3.20 -11.39 -1.79
C VAL A 220 4.51 -11.57 -2.58
N GLY A 221 5.06 -10.50 -3.13
CA GLY A 221 6.39 -10.49 -3.76
C GLY A 221 7.50 -10.83 -2.75
N LEU A 222 7.46 -10.23 -1.56
CA LEU A 222 8.38 -10.54 -0.47
C LEU A 222 8.22 -11.99 0.01
N GLN A 223 7.01 -12.54 0.04
CA GLN A 223 6.76 -13.95 0.30
C GLN A 223 7.45 -14.85 -0.74
N GLY A 224 7.39 -14.49 -2.03
CA GLY A 224 8.10 -15.20 -3.10
C GLY A 224 9.63 -15.18 -2.95
N LEU A 225 10.20 -14.08 -2.46
CA LEU A 225 11.65 -13.96 -2.20
C LEU A 225 12.09 -14.67 -0.91
N THR A 226 11.26 -14.61 0.13
CA THR A 226 11.57 -15.18 1.44
C THR A 226 11.34 -16.68 1.51
N GLY A 227 10.39 -17.21 0.74
CA GLY A 227 9.92 -18.59 0.84
C GLY A 227 9.13 -18.88 2.12
N VAL A 228 8.69 -17.85 2.86
CA VAL A 228 8.02 -18.00 4.16
C VAL A 228 6.51 -17.77 4.00
N GLY A 229 5.75 -18.85 3.82
CA GLY A 229 4.28 -18.82 3.74
C GLY A 229 3.55 -19.00 5.09
N ASN A 230 4.16 -18.64 6.21
CA ASN A 230 3.60 -18.92 7.54
C ASN A 230 2.63 -17.82 8.00
N ARG A 231 1.40 -18.21 8.39
CA ARG A 231 0.36 -17.32 8.93
C ARG A 231 0.79 -16.56 10.18
N ARG A 232 1.69 -17.13 11.01
CA ARG A 232 2.19 -16.48 12.22
C ARG A 232 2.93 -15.17 11.93
N VAL A 233 3.65 -15.11 10.81
CA VAL A 233 4.37 -13.89 10.39
C VAL A 233 3.40 -12.75 10.14
N VAL A 234 2.28 -13.04 9.47
CA VAL A 234 1.22 -12.06 9.20
C VAL A 234 0.55 -11.61 10.51
N GLN A 235 0.23 -12.54 11.41
CA GLN A 235 -0.38 -12.22 12.70
C GLN A 235 0.51 -11.32 13.58
N ILE A 236 1.81 -11.63 13.67
CA ILE A 236 2.77 -10.82 14.42
C ILE A 236 2.90 -9.43 13.77
N SER A 237 2.97 -9.35 12.45
CA SER A 237 2.99 -8.08 11.71
C SER A 237 1.74 -7.23 12.01
N THR A 238 0.55 -7.83 12.04
CA THR A 238 -0.70 -7.13 12.41
C THR A 238 -0.64 -6.55 13.83
N VAL A 239 -0.09 -7.29 14.79
CA VAL A 239 0.08 -6.77 16.17
C VAL A 239 1.02 -5.57 16.19
N PHE A 240 2.14 -5.62 15.46
CA PHE A 240 3.04 -4.46 15.33
C PHE A 240 2.36 -3.27 14.65
N MET A 241 1.58 -3.49 13.59
CA MET A 241 0.85 -2.41 12.91
C MET A 241 -0.18 -1.75 13.84
N ILE A 242 -0.91 -2.54 14.63
CA ILE A 242 -1.86 -2.00 15.62
C ILE A 242 -1.11 -1.19 16.69
N PHE A 243 0.01 -1.71 17.20
CA PHE A 243 0.82 -1.03 18.19
C PHE A 243 1.33 0.32 17.67
N PHE A 244 1.97 0.35 16.50
CA PHE A 244 2.46 1.59 15.88
C PHE A 244 1.35 2.52 15.38
N SER A 245 0.11 2.06 15.24
CA SER A 245 -1.01 2.95 14.88
C SER A 245 -1.51 3.78 16.07
N ILE A 246 -1.24 3.36 17.31
CA ILE A 246 -1.70 4.05 18.52
C ILE A 246 -0.76 5.20 18.90
N PHE A 247 0.54 5.01 18.67
CA PHE A 247 1.64 5.94 18.97
C PHE A 247 2.01 6.80 17.76
#